data_AF-A0A929GYY2-F1
#
_entry.id   AF-A0A929GYY2-F1
#
_cell.length_a   1.000
_cell.length_b   1.000
_cell.length_c   1.000
_cell.angle_alpha   90.00
_cell.angle_beta   90.00
_cell.angle_gamma   90.00
#
_symmetry.space_group_name_H-M   'P 1'
#
loop_
_entity.id
_entity.type
_entity.pdbx_description
1 polymer ?
#
loop_
_entity_poly.entity_id
_entity_poly.type
_entity_poly.pdbx_seq_one_letter_code
_entity_poly.pdbx_strand_id
1 'polypeptide(L)'
;ALLAPAALYDILPVRDFRHQQVTLEGGADAVFNGPLVARALAGATEVALTVCTVGPALEEQVAALLAAGDSLQASALDGAGTAAVGEITRMVSERICDEASKRGLRIGMRASPGQEGWPLEQQRVLFSLVPAEKIGVHLTESCFMLPRKSVSFAIGLGPEMRADETTCDSCSKRERCGWRAQKDTP
;
A
#
# COMPACT_ATOMS: atom_id res chain seq x y z
N ALA A 1 -15.15 -14.36 14.26
CA ALA A 1 -14.91 -12.90 14.27
C ALA A 1 -14.96 -12.40 12.82
N LEU A 2 -15.49 -11.20 12.56
CA LEU A 2 -15.59 -10.65 11.19
C LEU A 2 -14.26 -10.10 10.64
N LEU A 3 -13.29 -9.84 11.52
CA LEU A 3 -11.95 -9.39 11.15
C LEU A 3 -10.95 -10.49 11.50
N ALA A 4 -10.05 -10.78 10.57
CA ALA A 4 -8.86 -11.59 10.75
C ALA A 4 -7.66 -10.85 10.11
N PRO A 5 -7.19 -9.75 10.74
CA PRO A 5 -6.19 -8.89 10.12
C PRO A 5 -4.84 -9.58 9.99
N ALA A 6 -4.22 -9.43 8.82
CA ALA A 6 -2.93 -10.00 8.52
C ALA A 6 -2.14 -9.06 7.59
N ALA A 7 -0.83 -9.03 7.77
CA ALA A 7 0.08 -8.24 6.96
C ALA A 7 1.38 -8.98 6.72
N LEU A 8 1.95 -8.77 5.53
CA LEU A 8 3.29 -9.19 5.17
C LEU A 8 4.01 -7.99 4.56
N TYR A 9 5.27 -7.85 4.92
CA TYR A 9 6.17 -6.96 4.23
C TYR A 9 7.54 -7.60 4.08
N ASP A 10 8.25 -7.17 3.05
CA ASP A 10 9.66 -7.48 2.86
C ASP A 10 10.42 -6.18 2.55
N ILE A 11 11.68 -6.11 2.95
CA ILE A 11 12.55 -4.95 2.74
C ILE A 11 13.66 -5.34 1.78
N LEU A 12 13.63 -4.74 0.59
CA LEU A 12 14.54 -5.09 -0.50
C LEU A 12 15.47 -3.91 -0.81
N PRO A 13 16.79 -4.15 -0.96
CA PRO A 13 17.71 -3.11 -1.41
C PRO A 13 17.37 -2.56 -2.80
N VAL A 14 17.60 -1.26 -2.99
CA VAL A 14 17.53 -0.62 -4.30
C VAL A 14 18.82 -0.92 -5.05
N ARG A 15 18.71 -1.61 -6.19
CA ARG A 15 19.84 -1.96 -7.04
C ARG A 15 20.20 -0.85 -8.02
N ASP A 16 19.18 -0.24 -8.64
CA ASP A 16 19.37 0.79 -9.65
C ASP A 16 18.17 1.74 -9.69
N PHE A 17 18.45 3.00 -10.01
CA PHE A 17 17.45 4.04 -10.17
C PHE A 17 17.75 4.81 -11.47
N ARG A 18 16.87 4.67 -12.46
CA ARG A 18 17.03 5.33 -13.77
C ARG A 18 15.74 5.99 -14.21
N HIS A 19 15.75 7.31 -14.35
CA HIS A 19 14.58 8.10 -14.76
C HIS A 19 13.33 7.80 -13.91
N GLN A 20 12.36 7.08 -14.49
CA GLN A 20 11.10 6.70 -13.84
C GLN A 20 11.06 5.20 -13.48
N GLN A 21 12.22 4.57 -13.40
CA GLN A 21 12.37 3.15 -13.15
C GLN A 21 13.20 2.92 -11.90
N VAL A 22 12.69 2.08 -11.00
CA VAL A 22 13.35 1.66 -9.76
C VAL A 22 13.50 0.14 -9.80
N THR A 23 14.73 -0.34 -9.75
CA THR A 23 15.05 -1.78 -9.75
C THR A 23 15.47 -2.19 -8.35
N LEU A 24 14.83 -3.23 -7.82
CA LEU A 24 15.14 -3.80 -6.51
C LEU A 24 15.98 -5.07 -6.65
N GLU A 25 16.63 -5.46 -5.56
CA GLU A 25 17.12 -6.83 -5.42
C GLU A 25 15.92 -7.78 -5.23
N GLY A 26 15.89 -8.90 -5.97
CA GLY A 26 14.73 -9.80 -5.99
C GLY A 26 14.49 -10.52 -7.32
N GLY A 27 15.26 -10.18 -8.37
CA GLY A 27 15.19 -10.82 -9.69
C GLY A 27 15.32 -9.80 -10.83
N ALA A 28 15.41 -10.27 -12.07
CA ALA A 28 15.48 -9.38 -13.24
C ALA A 28 14.19 -8.57 -13.46
N ASP A 29 13.06 -9.08 -12.98
CA ASP A 29 11.73 -8.48 -13.15
C ASP A 29 11.29 -7.62 -11.95
N ALA A 30 12.15 -7.41 -10.95
CA ALA A 30 11.90 -6.62 -9.75
C ALA A 30 11.97 -5.10 -10.05
N VAL A 31 11.21 -4.66 -11.04
CA VAL A 31 11.33 -3.34 -11.66
C VAL A 31 10.01 -2.59 -11.58
N PHE A 32 9.98 -1.52 -10.78
CA PHE A 32 8.86 -0.60 -10.75
C PHE A 32 9.01 0.53 -11.74
N ASN A 33 7.92 0.88 -12.42
CA ASN A 33 7.91 1.93 -13.44
C ASN A 33 6.77 2.92 -13.21
N GLY A 34 7.09 4.21 -13.27
CA GLY A 34 6.11 5.30 -13.24
C GLY A 34 6.63 6.56 -12.53
N PRO A 35 6.10 7.74 -12.88
CA PRO A 35 6.55 9.00 -12.28
C PRO A 35 6.29 9.07 -10.76
N LEU A 36 5.20 8.48 -10.26
CA LEU A 36 4.89 8.49 -8.83
C LEU A 36 5.86 7.59 -8.05
N VAL A 37 6.09 6.35 -8.49
CA VAL A 37 7.00 5.44 -7.78
C VAL A 37 8.43 5.96 -7.77
N ALA A 38 8.90 6.49 -8.90
CA ALA A 38 10.22 7.10 -8.96
C ALA A 38 10.34 8.27 -7.98
N ARG A 39 9.31 9.12 -7.88
CA ARG A 39 9.30 10.20 -6.90
C ARG A 39 9.25 9.68 -5.46
N ALA A 40 8.38 8.73 -5.16
CA ALA A 40 8.18 8.19 -3.81
C ALA A 40 9.42 7.47 -3.27
N LEU A 41 10.21 6.86 -4.16
CA LEU A 41 11.40 6.10 -3.83
C LEU A 41 12.71 6.87 -4.14
N ALA A 42 12.62 8.15 -4.47
CA ALA A 42 13.80 8.97 -4.74
C ALA A 42 14.68 9.09 -3.49
N GLY A 43 15.94 8.68 -3.60
CA GLY A 43 16.89 8.66 -2.48
C GLY A 43 16.77 7.45 -1.55
N ALA A 44 15.87 6.50 -1.85
CA ALA A 44 15.77 5.25 -1.10
C ALA A 44 16.98 4.36 -1.35
N THR A 45 17.55 3.81 -0.28
CA THR A 45 18.55 2.73 -0.34
C THR A 45 17.87 1.37 -0.29
N GLU A 46 16.68 1.30 0.29
CA GLU A 46 15.87 0.09 0.43
C GLU A 46 14.39 0.43 0.28
N VAL A 47 13.56 -0.56 -0.02
CA VAL A 47 12.12 -0.38 -0.19
C VAL A 47 11.39 -1.47 0.59
N ALA A 48 10.51 -1.04 1.49
CA ALA A 48 9.55 -1.93 2.12
C ALA A 48 8.35 -2.11 1.20
N LEU A 49 8.11 -3.34 0.74
CA LEU A 49 6.93 -3.73 -0.03
C LEU A 49 5.95 -4.44 0.88
N THR A 50 4.71 -3.98 0.91
CA THR A 50 3.73 -4.44 1.90
C THR A 50 2.42 -4.86 1.25
N VAL A 51 1.82 -5.93 1.79
CA VAL A 51 0.43 -6.33 1.55
C VAL A 51 -0.27 -6.55 2.88
N CYS A 52 -1.44 -5.96 3.06
CA CYS A 52 -2.29 -6.11 4.24
C CYS A 52 -3.70 -6.51 3.83
N THR A 53 -4.39 -7.25 4.70
CA THR A 53 -5.82 -7.57 4.58
C THR A 53 -6.48 -7.61 5.95
N VAL A 54 -7.80 -7.40 5.99
CA VAL A 54 -8.62 -7.66 7.20
C VAL A 54 -9.33 -9.01 7.15
N GLY A 55 -9.06 -9.80 6.11
CA GLY A 55 -9.71 -11.08 5.85
C GLY A 55 -11.04 -10.96 5.08
N PRO A 56 -11.61 -12.08 4.61
CA PRO A 56 -12.79 -12.08 3.75
C PRO A 56 -14.12 -11.96 4.51
N ALA A 57 -14.16 -12.37 5.78
CA ALA A 57 -15.43 -12.57 6.51
C ALA A 57 -16.31 -11.31 6.59
N LEU A 58 -15.70 -10.12 6.72
CA LEU A 58 -16.45 -8.87 6.71
C LEU A 58 -17.10 -8.62 5.34
N GLU A 59 -16.39 -8.85 4.25
CA GLU A 59 -16.89 -8.67 2.88
C GLU A 59 -18.02 -9.67 2.58
N GLU A 60 -17.88 -10.92 3.01
CA GLU A 60 -18.92 -11.95 2.90
C GLU A 60 -20.20 -11.53 3.64
N GLN A 61 -20.06 -10.96 4.84
CA GLN A 61 -21.19 -10.47 5.62
C GLN A 61 -21.85 -9.24 4.97
N VAL A 62 -21.06 -8.33 4.37
CA VAL A 62 -21.59 -7.21 3.58
C VAL A 62 -22.43 -7.74 2.41
N ALA A 63 -21.93 -8.74 1.68
CA ALA A 63 -22.67 -9.34 0.57
C ALA A 63 -23.98 -10.01 1.04
N ALA A 64 -23.96 -10.70 2.18
CA ALA A 64 -25.15 -11.32 2.76
C ALA A 64 -26.21 -10.27 3.16
N LEU A 65 -25.81 -9.15 3.76
CA LEU A 65 -26.72 -8.05 4.12
C LEU A 65 -27.36 -7.40 2.88
N LEU A 66 -26.58 -7.19 1.82
CA LEU A 66 -27.11 -6.67 0.55
C LEU A 66 -28.12 -7.63 -0.07
N ALA A 67 -27.83 -8.94 -0.06
CA ALA A 67 -28.76 -9.96 -0.57
C ALA A 67 -30.06 -10.02 0.25
N ALA A 68 -30.00 -9.70 1.54
CA ALA A 68 -31.16 -9.60 2.42
C ALA A 68 -31.92 -8.26 2.31
N GLY A 69 -31.44 -7.31 1.50
CA GLY A 69 -32.03 -5.99 1.34
C GLY A 69 -31.65 -4.97 2.41
N ASP A 70 -30.74 -5.29 3.32
CA ASP A 70 -30.27 -4.38 4.37
C ASP A 70 -29.06 -3.55 3.91
N SER A 71 -29.33 -2.64 2.98
CA SER A 71 -28.31 -1.77 2.39
C SER A 71 -27.66 -0.82 3.38
N LEU A 72 -28.38 -0.41 4.43
CA LEU A 72 -27.86 0.51 5.44
C LEU A 72 -26.80 -0.19 6.30
N GLN A 73 -27.12 -1.37 6.83
CA GLN A 73 -26.17 -2.12 7.64
C GLN A 73 -24.98 -2.60 6.80
N ALA A 74 -25.22 -3.00 5.54
CA ALA A 74 -24.15 -3.36 4.61
C ALA A 74 -23.16 -2.21 4.39
N SER A 75 -23.67 -0.99 4.14
CA SER A 75 -22.85 0.21 3.95
C SER A 75 -22.05 0.56 5.21
N ALA A 76 -22.69 0.51 6.39
CA ALA A 76 -22.02 0.76 7.66
C ALA A 76 -20.89 -0.24 7.93
N LEU A 77 -21.14 -1.54 7.66
CA LEU A 77 -20.14 -2.59 7.83
C LEU A 77 -18.99 -2.46 6.82
N ASP A 78 -19.29 -2.13 5.56
CA ASP A 78 -18.27 -1.86 4.55
C ASP A 78 -17.36 -0.69 4.97
N GLY A 79 -17.96 0.38 5.49
CA GLY A 79 -17.24 1.52 6.07
C GLY A 79 -16.32 1.11 7.22
N ALA A 80 -16.80 0.26 8.14
CA ALA A 80 -15.98 -0.30 9.21
C ALA A 80 -14.80 -1.14 8.67
N GLY A 81 -15.02 -1.91 7.59
CA GLY A 81 -13.95 -2.62 6.90
C GLY A 81 -12.88 -1.69 6.30
N THR A 82 -13.30 -0.57 5.73
CA THR A 82 -12.37 0.46 5.21
C THR A 82 -11.54 1.08 6.34
N ALA A 83 -12.17 1.40 7.48
CA ALA A 83 -11.47 1.91 8.65
C ALA A 83 -10.46 0.89 9.20
N ALA A 84 -10.83 -0.40 9.24
CA ALA A 84 -9.95 -1.47 9.68
C ALA A 84 -8.72 -1.65 8.75
N VAL A 85 -8.89 -1.52 7.43
CA VAL A 85 -7.76 -1.48 6.48
C VAL A 85 -6.85 -0.29 6.75
N GLY A 86 -7.42 0.88 7.05
CA GLY A 86 -6.65 2.06 7.45
C GLY A 86 -5.78 1.79 8.68
N GLU A 87 -6.38 1.19 9.71
CA GLU A 87 -5.72 0.92 10.99
C GLU A 87 -4.59 -0.11 10.87
N ILE A 88 -4.82 -1.26 10.21
CA ILE A 88 -3.72 -2.22 9.98
C ILE A 88 -2.59 -1.59 9.18
N THR A 89 -2.91 -0.71 8.22
CA THR A 89 -1.87 -0.05 7.45
C THR A 89 -1.03 0.91 8.29
N ARG A 90 -1.67 1.67 9.19
CA ARG A 90 -0.99 2.55 10.14
C ARG A 90 -0.04 1.73 11.01
N MET A 91 -0.52 0.65 11.61
CA MET A 91 0.27 -0.24 12.47
C MET A 91 1.49 -0.83 11.75
N VAL A 92 1.33 -1.28 10.50
CA VAL A 92 2.45 -1.84 9.72
C VAL A 92 3.44 -0.76 9.31
N SER A 93 2.97 0.44 8.94
CA SER A 93 3.84 1.57 8.61
C SER A 93 4.66 2.03 9.82
N GLU A 94 4.06 2.07 11.01
CA GLU A 94 4.76 2.36 12.28
C GLU A 94 5.82 1.30 12.58
N ARG A 95 5.49 0.02 12.39
CA ARG A 95 6.46 -1.07 12.55
C ARG A 95 7.67 -0.92 11.61
N ILE A 96 7.42 -0.60 10.33
CA ILE A 96 8.48 -0.35 9.35
C ILE A 96 9.32 0.88 9.76
N CYS A 97 8.67 1.94 10.25
CA CYS A 97 9.33 3.15 10.75
C CYS A 97 10.26 2.85 11.92
N ASP A 98 9.79 2.06 12.90
CA ASP A 98 10.59 1.65 14.07
C ASP A 98 11.80 0.80 13.66
N GLU A 99 11.61 -0.11 12.71
CA GLU A 99 12.69 -0.96 12.17
C GLU A 99 13.74 -0.12 11.42
N ALA A 100 13.30 0.82 10.57
CA ALA A 100 14.18 1.75 9.88
C ALA A 100 14.95 2.65 10.86
N SER A 101 14.28 3.19 11.87
CA SER A 101 14.87 4.10 12.86
C SER A 101 15.96 3.43 13.69
N LYS A 102 15.78 2.15 14.07
CA LYS A 102 16.81 1.35 14.75
C LYS A 102 18.08 1.18 13.92
N ARG A 103 17.97 1.32 12.60
CA ARG A 103 19.05 1.22 11.63
C ARG A 103 19.59 2.60 11.21
N GLY A 104 19.10 3.68 11.83
CA GLY A 104 19.47 5.06 11.49
C GLY A 104 18.88 5.56 10.16
N LEU A 105 17.87 4.87 9.62
CA LEU A 105 17.22 5.23 8.37
C LEU A 105 15.92 6.00 8.64
N ARG A 106 15.54 6.83 7.66
CA ARG A 106 14.24 7.51 7.62
C ARG A 106 13.33 6.79 6.63
N ILE A 107 12.02 6.97 6.79
CA ILE A 107 11.03 6.49 5.83
C ILE A 107 10.49 7.65 4.99
N GLY A 108 10.13 7.36 3.74
CA GLY A 108 9.48 8.30 2.83
C GLY A 108 7.96 8.18 2.83
N MET A 109 7.34 8.85 1.86
CA MET A 109 5.90 8.72 1.63
C MET A 109 5.53 7.31 1.21
N ARG A 110 4.33 6.87 1.61
CA ARG A 110 3.71 5.63 1.12
C ARG A 110 3.10 5.86 -0.26
N ALA A 111 3.39 4.99 -1.21
CA ALA A 111 2.75 4.99 -2.52
C ALA A 111 2.34 3.58 -2.96
N SER A 112 1.30 3.49 -3.79
CA SER A 112 0.70 2.23 -4.22
C SER A 112 0.47 2.18 -5.72
N PRO A 113 0.63 1.01 -6.37
CA PRO A 113 0.13 0.77 -7.72
C PRO A 113 -1.36 1.13 -7.83
N GLY A 114 -1.75 1.76 -8.96
CA GLY A 114 -3.10 2.25 -9.22
C GLY A 114 -3.34 3.70 -8.82
N GLN A 115 -2.44 4.33 -8.07
CA GLN A 115 -2.44 5.78 -7.88
C GLN A 115 -1.99 6.51 -9.16
N GLU A 116 -2.38 7.77 -9.31
CA GLU A 116 -1.98 8.59 -10.45
C GLU A 116 -0.45 8.64 -10.59
N GLY A 117 0.07 8.19 -11.74
CA GLY A 117 1.50 8.11 -11.98
C GLY A 117 2.17 6.80 -11.56
N TRP A 118 1.39 5.80 -11.10
CA TRP A 118 1.87 4.43 -10.90
C TRP A 118 0.84 3.43 -11.46
N PRO A 119 1.09 2.80 -12.62
CA PRO A 119 0.13 1.88 -13.24
C PRO A 119 -0.29 0.73 -12.31
N LEU A 120 -1.57 0.32 -12.38
CA LEU A 120 -2.11 -0.74 -11.54
C LEU A 120 -1.42 -2.09 -11.81
N GLU A 121 -0.98 -2.35 -13.04
CA GLU A 121 -0.33 -3.60 -13.44
C GLU A 121 0.99 -3.84 -12.69
N GLN A 122 1.61 -2.77 -12.16
CA GLN A 122 2.80 -2.86 -11.30
C GLN A 122 2.52 -3.57 -9.97
N GLN A 123 1.24 -3.77 -9.63
CA GLN A 123 0.80 -4.64 -8.55
C GLN A 123 1.34 -6.07 -8.70
N ARG A 124 1.50 -6.56 -9.93
CA ARG A 124 2.06 -7.91 -10.21
C ARG A 124 3.52 -8.01 -9.79
N VAL A 125 4.31 -6.96 -10.00
CA VAL A 125 5.72 -6.91 -9.56
C VAL A 125 5.79 -6.93 -8.03
N LEU A 126 4.91 -6.19 -7.36
CA LEU A 126 4.84 -6.22 -5.90
C LEU A 126 4.50 -7.62 -5.38
N PHE A 127 3.52 -8.30 -5.99
CA PHE A 127 3.09 -9.64 -5.61
C PHE A 127 4.09 -10.75 -6.00
N SER A 128 4.99 -10.51 -6.95
CA SER A 128 6.08 -11.46 -7.24
C SER A 128 7.20 -11.37 -6.20
N LEU A 129 7.28 -10.25 -5.46
CA LEU A 129 8.31 -9.99 -4.45
C LEU A 129 7.81 -10.27 -3.02
N VAL A 130 6.50 -10.11 -2.78
CA VAL A 130 5.87 -10.38 -1.49
C VAL A 130 4.93 -11.59 -1.60
N PRO A 131 5.15 -12.68 -0.84
CA PRO A 131 4.34 -13.90 -0.89
C PRO A 131 2.97 -13.72 -0.22
N ALA A 132 2.12 -12.88 -0.81
CA ALA A 132 0.82 -12.46 -0.29
C ALA A 132 -0.17 -13.62 -0.08
N GLU A 133 0.02 -14.74 -0.79
CA GLU A 133 -0.78 -15.94 -0.64
C GLU A 133 -0.71 -16.54 0.77
N LYS A 134 0.39 -16.28 1.51
CA LYS A 134 0.54 -16.71 2.91
C LYS A 134 -0.45 -16.06 3.86
N ILE A 135 -1.01 -14.90 3.49
CA ILE A 135 -2.10 -14.23 4.21
C ILE A 135 -3.43 -14.31 3.46
N GLY A 136 -3.53 -15.20 2.45
CA GLY A 136 -4.75 -15.44 1.69
C GLY A 136 -5.10 -14.35 0.68
N VAL A 137 -4.17 -13.43 0.38
CA VAL A 137 -4.40 -12.36 -0.60
C VAL A 137 -3.86 -12.76 -1.96
N HIS A 138 -4.65 -12.59 -3.02
CA HIS A 138 -4.26 -12.86 -4.40
C HIS A 138 -4.76 -11.77 -5.34
N LEU A 139 -4.20 -11.74 -6.56
CA LEU A 139 -4.63 -10.83 -7.62
C LEU A 139 -5.58 -11.51 -8.60
N THR A 140 -6.59 -10.77 -9.04
CA THR A 140 -7.36 -11.09 -10.25
C THR A 140 -6.51 -10.86 -11.49
N GLU A 141 -6.98 -11.35 -12.65
CA GLU A 141 -6.35 -11.04 -13.95
C GLU A 141 -6.27 -9.53 -14.22
N SER A 142 -7.23 -8.77 -13.71
CA SER A 142 -7.30 -7.30 -13.76
C SER A 142 -6.55 -6.59 -12.63
N CYS A 143 -5.70 -7.29 -11.88
CA CYS A 143 -4.87 -6.75 -10.79
C CYS A 143 -5.63 -6.21 -9.57
N PHE A 144 -6.90 -6.58 -9.38
CA PHE A 144 -7.58 -6.31 -8.10
C PHE A 144 -7.16 -7.33 -7.05
N MET A 145 -7.08 -6.90 -5.79
CA MET A 145 -6.80 -7.78 -4.67
C MET A 145 -8.08 -8.43 -4.16
N LEU A 146 -7.99 -9.73 -3.86
CA LEU A 146 -9.01 -10.49 -3.14
C LEU A 146 -8.36 -11.08 -1.87
N PRO A 147 -8.96 -10.86 -0.67
CA PRO A 147 -10.18 -10.11 -0.38
C PRO A 147 -10.12 -8.62 -0.77
N ARG A 148 -11.27 -7.96 -1.02
CA ARG A 148 -11.30 -6.56 -1.49
C ARG A 148 -10.87 -5.57 -0.41
N LYS A 149 -11.06 -5.92 0.86
CA LYS A 149 -10.54 -5.15 2.00
C LYS A 149 -9.07 -5.49 2.26
N SER A 150 -8.28 -5.24 1.23
CA SER A 150 -6.83 -5.41 1.21
C SER A 150 -6.18 -4.17 0.62
N VAL A 151 -4.91 -3.95 0.96
CA VAL A 151 -4.11 -2.85 0.45
C VAL A 151 -2.69 -3.33 0.22
N SER A 152 -2.06 -2.80 -0.82
CA SER A 152 -0.63 -2.96 -1.04
C SER A 152 0.02 -1.59 -1.18
N PHE A 153 1.28 -1.49 -0.81
CA PHE A 153 2.03 -0.24 -0.95
C PHE A 153 3.54 -0.48 -0.83
N ALA A 154 4.30 0.52 -1.25
CA ALA A 154 5.73 0.63 -1.04
C ALA A 154 6.05 1.84 -0.15
N ILE A 155 7.12 1.72 0.65
CA ILE A 155 7.74 2.81 1.41
C ILE A 155 9.24 2.78 1.11
N GLY A 156 9.81 3.92 0.70
CA GLY A 156 11.26 4.04 0.57
C GLY A 156 11.93 4.24 1.94
N LEU A 157 13.05 3.57 2.16
CA LEU A 157 13.89 3.66 3.36
C LEU A 157 15.28 4.17 2.95
N GLY A 158 15.83 5.10 3.71
CA GLY A 158 17.12 5.70 3.40
C GLY A 158 17.46 6.89 4.31
N PRO A 159 18.72 7.33 4.36
CA PRO A 159 19.13 8.47 5.18
C PRO A 159 18.48 9.79 4.73
N GLU A 160 18.28 9.95 3.43
CA GLU A 160 17.76 11.18 2.81
C GLU A 160 16.23 11.17 2.59
N MET A 161 15.53 10.16 3.13
CA MET A 161 14.07 10.07 2.94
C MET A 161 13.33 11.20 3.64
N ARG A 162 12.27 11.68 2.97
CA ARG A 162 11.41 12.77 3.43
C ARG A 162 10.07 12.23 3.90
N ALA A 163 9.86 12.26 5.21
CA ALA A 163 8.62 11.78 5.83
C ALA A 163 7.44 12.77 5.68
N ASP A 164 7.71 14.03 5.31
CA ASP A 164 6.73 15.11 5.23
C ASP A 164 6.09 15.26 3.83
N GLU A 165 6.59 14.54 2.82
CA GLU A 165 5.95 14.46 1.51
C GLU A 165 4.77 13.47 1.53
N THR A 166 3.70 13.82 0.81
CA THR A 166 2.57 12.91 0.57
C THR A 166 2.31 12.78 -0.92
N THR A 167 1.69 11.68 -1.35
CA THR A 167 1.30 11.50 -2.76
C THR A 167 0.34 12.59 -3.24
N CYS A 168 -0.40 13.22 -2.33
CA CYS A 168 -1.30 14.33 -2.65
C CYS A 168 -0.58 15.63 -3.00
N ASP A 169 0.67 15.83 -2.56
CA ASP A 169 1.40 17.07 -2.83
C ASP A 169 1.73 17.22 -4.32
N SER A 170 1.74 16.11 -5.07
CA SER A 170 2.03 16.04 -6.50
C SER A 170 0.87 15.56 -7.38
N CYS A 171 -0.32 15.37 -6.81
CA CYS A 171 -1.48 14.89 -7.56
C CYS A 171 -2.11 16.00 -8.40
N SER A 172 -2.50 15.72 -9.64
CA SER A 172 -3.10 16.71 -10.55
C SER A 172 -4.47 17.23 -10.06
N LYS A 173 -5.12 16.48 -9.17
CA LYS A 173 -6.43 16.79 -8.58
C LYS A 173 -6.33 17.58 -7.26
N ARG A 174 -5.12 17.87 -6.78
CA ARG A 174 -4.84 18.46 -5.46
C ARG A 174 -5.76 19.64 -5.10
N GLU A 175 -5.94 20.59 -6.00
CA GLU A 175 -6.70 21.84 -5.74
C GLU A 175 -8.22 21.65 -5.62
N ARG A 176 -8.75 20.48 -6.01
CA ARG A 176 -10.20 20.20 -6.02
C ARG A 176 -10.58 18.91 -5.28
N CYS A 177 -9.60 18.22 -4.70
CA CYS A 177 -9.84 16.95 -4.03
C CYS A 177 -10.28 17.19 -2.58
N GLY A 178 -11.57 16.93 -2.29
CA GLY A 178 -12.10 16.97 -0.91
C GLY A 178 -11.54 15.90 0.03
N TRP A 179 -10.76 14.96 -0.50
CA TRP A 179 -10.18 13.82 0.23
C TRP A 179 -8.66 13.89 0.32
N ARG A 180 -8.07 15.07 0.08
CA ARG A 180 -6.63 15.28 0.18
C ARG A 180 -6.16 14.91 1.59
N ALA A 181 -5.12 14.07 1.68
CA ALA A 181 -4.46 13.79 2.94
C ALA A 181 -4.00 15.12 3.55
N GLN A 182 -4.51 15.43 4.74
CA GLN A 182 -4.00 16.55 5.51
C GLN A 182 -2.65 16.09 6.09
N LYS A 183 -1.65 16.98 6.07
CA LYS A 183 -0.44 16.72 6.83
C LYS A 183 -0.85 16.80 8.30
N ASP A 184 -0.67 15.72 9.05
CA ASP A 184 -0.71 15.79 10.51
C ASP A 184 0.35 16.82 10.90
N THR A 185 -0.11 18.03 11.20
CA THR A 185 0.76 19.11 11.66
C THR A 185 1.02 18.81 13.13
N PRO A 186 2.27 18.83 13.61
CA PRO A 186 2.56 18.64 15.03
C PRO A 186 1.75 19.58 15.92
#